data_AF-X0ZK66-F1
#
_entry.id   AF-X0ZK66-F1
#
_cell.length_a   1.000
_cell.length_b   1.000
_cell.length_c   1.000
_cell.angle_alpha   90.00
_cell.angle_beta   90.00
_cell.angle_gamma   90.00
#
_symmetry.space_group_name_H-M   'P 1'
#
loop_
_entity.id
_entity.type
_entity.pdbx_description
1 polymer ?
#
loop_
_entity_poly.entity_id
_entity_poly.type
_entity_poly.pdbx_seq_one_letter_code
_entity_poly.pdbx_strand_id
1 'polypeptide(L)' 'MKRGILICLVISIIIGLYELYWFLGKGSELGLVLAVLSFVVSYLSFYSWSKK' A
#
# COMPACT_ATOMS: atom_id res chain seq x y z
N MET A 1 0.57 3.29 20.80
CA MET A 1 -0.24 3.05 19.59
C MET A 1 0.34 3.62 18.29
N LYS A 2 1.23 4.62 18.29
CA LYS A 2 1.76 5.22 17.04
C LYS A 2 2.82 4.37 16.29
N ARG A 3 3.60 3.54 17.00
CA ARG A 3 4.67 2.71 16.40
C ARG A 3 4.14 1.54 15.56
N GLY A 4 3.07 0.88 15.98
CA GLY A 4 2.49 -0.23 15.22
C GLY A 4 1.95 0.20 13.85
N ILE A 5 1.42 1.42 13.77
CA ILE A 5 0.90 2.02 12.53
C ILE A 5 2.04 2.31 11.56
N LEU A 6 3.14 2.88 12.06
CA LEU A 6 4.36 3.14 11.28
C LEU A 6 4.94 1.85 10.69
N ILE A 7 4.96 0.77 11.47
CA ILE A 7 5.47 -0.53 11.02
C ILE A 7 4.53 -1.12 9.94
N CYS A 8 3.21 -1.02 10.13
CA CYS A 8 2.23 -1.52 9.16
C CYS A 8 2.28 -0.76 7.82
N LEU A 9 2.49 0.55 7.87
CA LEU A 9 2.70 1.41 6.70
C LEU A 9 3.97 1.03 5.95
N VAL A 10 5.09 0.88 6.66
CA VAL A 10 6.39 0.52 6.06
C VAL A 10 6.30 -0.85 5.38
N ILE A 11 5.68 -1.84 6.01
CA ILE A 11 5.54 -3.19 5.43
C ILE A 11 4.67 -3.15 4.17
N SER A 12 3.56 -2.41 4.18
CA SER A 12 2.70 -2.27 3.01
C SER A 12 3.39 -1.56 1.84
N ILE A 13 4.22 -0.55 2.13
CA ILE A 13 5.01 0.14 1.10
C ILE A 13 6.05 -0.80 0.49
N ILE A 14 6.74 -1.60 1.30
CA ILE A 14 7.73 -2.57 0.83
C ILE A 14 7.08 -3.62 -0.08
N ILE A 15 5.92 -4.15 0.31
CA ILE A 15 5.17 -5.12 -0.49
C ILE A 15 4.71 -4.50 -1.80
N GLY A 16 4.14 -3.28 -1.75
CA GLY A 16 3.72 -2.55 -2.94
C GLY A 16 4.89 -2.29 -3.89
N LEU A 17 6.05 -1.88 -3.39
CA LEU A 17 7.27 -1.70 -4.21
C LEU A 17 7.75 -3.01 -4.84
N TYR A 18 7.68 -4.12 -4.11
CA TYR A 18 8.10 -5.42 -4.60
C TYR A 18 7.20 -5.92 -5.74
N GLU A 19 5.87 -5.77 -5.56
CA GLU A 19 4.91 -6.05 -6.62
C GLU A 19 5.12 -5.10 -7.81
N LEU A 20 5.35 -3.81 -7.56
CA LEU A 20 5.63 -2.82 -8.60
C LEU A 20 6.85 -3.20 -9.44
N TYR A 21 7.93 -3.59 -8.78
CA TYR A 21 9.18 -3.98 -9.41
C TYR A 21 9.02 -5.26 -10.23
N TRP A 22 8.28 -6.23 -9.68
CA TRP A 22 7.92 -7.45 -10.39
C TRP A 22 7.01 -7.18 -11.60
N PHE A 23 6.09 -6.23 -11.47
CA PHE A 23 5.18 -5.81 -12.54
C PHE A 23 5.88 -5.01 -13.63
N LEU A 24 6.82 -4.12 -13.28
CA LEU A 24 7.66 -3.41 -14.24
C LEU A 24 8.46 -4.38 -15.11
N GLY A 25 8.90 -5.51 -14.53
CA GLY A 25 9.55 -6.59 -15.26
C GLY A 25 8.64 -7.35 -16.23
N LYS A 26 7.32 -7.31 -16.04
CA LYS A 26 6.31 -7.97 -16.90
C LYS A 26 5.47 -7.00 -17.73
N GLY A 27 5.67 -5.68 -17.60
CA GLY A 27 5.05 -4.66 -18.44
C GLY A 27 3.52 -4.58 -18.35
N SER A 28 2.91 -4.87 -17.19
CA SER A 28 1.45 -4.88 -17.07
C SER A 28 0.94 -3.74 -16.19
N GLU A 29 0.36 -2.73 -16.83
CA GLU A 29 0.00 -1.45 -16.23
C GLU A 29 -1.23 -1.54 -15.30
N LEU A 30 -2.07 -2.56 -15.51
CA LEU A 30 -3.34 -2.73 -14.80
C LEU A 30 -3.18 -3.23 -13.36
N GLY A 31 -2.21 -4.10 -13.10
CA GLY A 31 -1.96 -4.61 -11.74
C GLY A 31 -1.36 -3.55 -10.82
N LEU A 32 -0.55 -2.67 -11.37
CA LEU A 32 0.02 -1.52 -10.69
C LEU A 32 -1.06 -0.56 -10.17
N VAL A 33 -2.06 -0.27 -11.00
CA VAL A 33 -3.21 0.57 -10.63
C VAL A 33 -4.04 -0.06 -9.52
N LEU A 34 -4.30 -1.38 -9.60
CA LEU A 34 -5.05 -2.08 -8.54
C LEU A 34 -4.30 -2.10 -7.20
N ALA A 35 -2.98 -2.34 -7.22
CA ALA A 35 -2.16 -2.36 -6.01
C ALA A 35 -2.15 -1.00 -5.31
N VAL A 36 -1.99 0.08 -6.08
CA VAL A 36 -2.04 1.46 -5.57
C VAL A 36 -3.42 1.80 -5.01
N LEU A 37 -4.51 1.46 -5.71
CA LEU A 37 -5.88 1.72 -5.24
C LEU A 37 -6.18 0.99 -3.93
N SER A 38 -5.76 -0.27 -3.81
CA SER A 38 -5.92 -1.07 -2.59
C SER A 38 -5.15 -0.44 -1.42
N PHE A 39 -3.93 0.04 -1.68
CA PHE A 39 -3.13 0.75 -0.67
C PHE A 39 -3.79 2.06 -0.21
N VAL A 40 -4.29 2.87 -1.15
CA VAL A 40 -4.95 4.15 -0.85
C VAL A 40 -6.22 3.94 -0.03
N VAL A 41 -7.06 2.95 -0.39
CA VAL A 41 -8.27 2.60 0.37
C VAL A 41 -7.93 2.16 1.79
N SER A 42 -6.89 1.34 1.95
CA SER A 42 -6.45 0.84 3.26
C SER A 42 -5.96 2.00 4.13
N TYR A 43 -5.17 2.92 3.56
CA TYR A 43 -4.71 4.13 4.23
C TYR A 43 -5.87 5.06 4.62
N LEU A 44 -6.84 5.28 3.73
CA LEU A 44 -8.00 6.15 4.00
C LEU A 44 -8.88 5.59 5.13
N SER A 45 -9.15 4.29 5.10
CA SER A 45 -9.91 3.61 6.15
C SER A 45 -9.22 3.72 7.50
N PHE A 46 -7.89 3.56 7.52
CA PHE A 46 -7.10 3.69 8.74
C PHE A 46 -6.98 5.15 9.23
N TYR A 47 -6.87 6.12 8.31
CA TYR A 47 -6.84 7.54 8.64
C TYR A 47 -8.18 7.98 9.26
N SER A 48 -9.29 7.51 8.69
CA SER A 48 -10.63 7.78 9.21
C SER A 48 -10.84 7.14 10.59
N TRP A 49 -10.35 5.91 10.78
CA TRP A 49 -10.36 5.24 12.09
C TRP A 49 -9.49 5.95 13.13
N SER A 50 -8.27 6.37 12.77
CA SER A 50 -7.36 7.05 13.71
C SER A 50 -7.84 8.42 14.14
N LYS A 51 -8.79 9.02 13.41
CA LYS A 51 -9.36 10.33 13.71
C LYS A 51 -10.59 10.25 14.62
N LYS A 52 -11.07 9.03 14.90
CA LYS A 52 -12.18 8.72 15.80
C LYS A 52 -11.65 8.24 17.16
#